data_AF-A0A519R056-F1
#
_entry.id   AF-A0A519R056-F1
#
_cell.length_a   1.000
_cell.length_b   1.000
_cell.length_c   1.000
_cell.angle_alpha   90.00
_cell.angle_beta   90.00
_cell.angle_gamma   90.00
#
_symmetry.space_group_name_H-M   'P 1'
#
loop_
_entity.id
_entity.type
_entity.pdbx_description
1 polymer ?
#
loop_
_entity_poly.entity_id
_entity_poly.type
_entity_poly.pdbx_seq_one_letter_code
_entity_poly.pdbx_strand_id
1 'polypeptide(L)'
;MLITTIVDACNSRNKALSSSYYFGAANGMVSSFEQGAIANPDVTWEKERKLNIGLDATLLKNVSVSFDAFRQNRNDILAIPYGSVPSFLGLNLPQRNVGKVKSSGFEGTIHYHTSQDKKLPFFVKADIWHARNEIVYNAEALRADRYLYRSGQPVGQPFVLEALGFFRDQADIDASPRQTFAAVQPGDLKYKDQNGDGLVDQRDFFPIGNTGMPELTLGLQ
;
A
#
# COMPACT_ATOMS: atom_id res chain seq x y z
N MET A 1 4.25 -9.73 -22.24
CA MET A 1 4.20 -11.19 -21.97
C MET A 1 3.80 -11.54 -20.53
N LEU A 2 4.10 -10.70 -19.51
CA LEU A 2 3.64 -10.93 -18.12
C LEU A 2 2.14 -10.70 -17.88
N ILE A 3 1.47 -9.86 -18.70
CA ILE A 3 0.12 -9.34 -18.39
C ILE A 3 -1.00 -10.31 -18.83
N THR A 4 -0.79 -11.05 -19.92
CA THR A 4 -1.73 -12.09 -20.38
C THR A 4 -1.88 -13.22 -19.35
N THR A 5 -0.81 -13.53 -18.62
CA THR A 5 -0.79 -14.62 -17.63
C THR A 5 -1.67 -14.35 -16.40
N ILE A 6 -1.93 -13.08 -16.05
CA ILE A 6 -2.75 -12.72 -14.88
C ILE A 6 -4.25 -12.95 -15.15
N VAL A 7 -4.70 -12.66 -16.38
CA VAL A 7 -6.11 -12.82 -16.77
C VAL A 7 -6.49 -14.30 -16.88
N ASP A 8 -5.61 -15.13 -17.45
CA ASP A 8 -5.84 -16.58 -17.56
C ASP A 8 -5.81 -17.29 -16.19
N ALA A 9 -5.02 -16.80 -15.23
CA ALA A 9 -4.95 -17.36 -13.88
C ALA A 9 -6.24 -17.14 -13.06
N CYS A 10 -7.00 -16.07 -13.33
CA CYS A 10 -8.23 -15.76 -12.60
C CYS A 10 -9.47 -16.53 -13.12
N ASN A 11 -9.38 -17.11 -14.33
CA ASN A 11 -10.51 -17.72 -15.03
C ASN A 11 -10.50 -19.26 -15.02
N SER A 12 -9.50 -19.90 -14.41
CA SER A 12 -9.37 -21.36 -14.38
C SER A 12 -9.86 -21.96 -13.06
N ARG A 13 -10.58 -23.10 -13.13
CA ARG A 13 -10.94 -23.91 -11.96
C ARG A 13 -9.68 -24.64 -11.48
N ASN A 14 -8.96 -24.07 -10.51
CA ASN A 14 -7.77 -24.71 -9.97
C ASN A 14 -8.12 -25.78 -8.92
N LYS A 15 -7.78 -27.04 -9.21
CA LYS A 15 -7.53 -28.05 -8.18
C LYS A 15 -6.02 -28.05 -7.93
N ALA A 16 -5.58 -27.66 -6.75
CA ALA A 16 -4.16 -27.62 -6.42
C ALA A 16 -3.75 -28.92 -5.72
N LEU A 17 -2.60 -29.48 -6.13
CA LEU A 17 -1.89 -30.52 -5.39
C LEU A 17 -0.98 -29.81 -4.37
N SER A 18 -1.56 -29.26 -3.29
CA SER A 18 -0.78 -28.46 -2.33
C SER A 18 -0.83 -28.97 -0.88
N SER A 19 -1.84 -29.79 -0.55
CA SER A 19 -2.04 -30.28 0.81
C SER A 19 -1.79 -31.78 0.90
N SER A 20 -1.09 -32.22 1.94
CA SER A 20 -0.92 -33.63 2.28
C SER A 20 -1.42 -33.86 3.70
N TYR A 21 -2.10 -35.00 3.92
CA TYR A 21 -2.55 -35.40 5.26
C TYR A 21 -1.94 -36.75 5.63
N TYR A 22 -1.74 -36.96 6.93
CA TYR A 22 -1.30 -38.25 7.43
C TYR A 22 -2.48 -39.21 7.47
N PHE A 23 -2.30 -40.39 6.90
CA PHE A 23 -3.34 -41.41 6.83
C PHE A 23 -2.78 -42.81 7.11
N GLY A 24 -3.62 -43.67 7.70
CA GLY A 24 -3.28 -45.03 8.07
C GLY A 24 -2.47 -45.16 9.37
N ALA A 25 -2.29 -46.40 9.84
CA ALA A 25 -1.66 -46.71 11.13
C ALA A 25 -0.16 -46.34 11.21
N ALA A 26 0.50 -46.15 10.06
CA ALA A 26 1.90 -45.78 9.97
C ALA A 26 2.14 -44.27 9.81
N ASN A 27 1.09 -43.43 9.85
CA ASN A 27 1.17 -41.99 9.56
C ASN A 27 1.88 -41.71 8.22
N GLY A 28 1.44 -42.37 7.15
CA GLY A 28 1.94 -42.11 5.81
C GLY A 28 1.40 -40.78 5.30
N MET A 29 2.26 -39.91 4.77
CA MET A 29 1.84 -38.65 4.17
C MET A 29 1.23 -38.92 2.79
N VAL A 30 -0.05 -38.58 2.61
CA VAL A 30 -0.80 -38.82 1.38
C VAL A 30 -1.19 -37.49 0.75
N SER A 31 -0.91 -37.33 -0.54
CA SER A 31 -1.31 -36.15 -1.31
C SER A 31 -2.83 -36.03 -1.39
N SER A 32 -3.35 -34.82 -1.24
CA SER A 32 -4.78 -34.52 -1.33
C SER A 32 -5.08 -33.52 -2.44
N PHE A 33 -6.35 -33.50 -2.84
CA PHE A 33 -6.89 -32.44 -3.66
C PHE A 33 -7.65 -31.47 -2.77
N GLU A 34 -7.28 -30.20 -2.85
CA GLU A 34 -8.05 -29.11 -2.25
C GLU A 34 -8.75 -28.29 -3.32
N GLN A 35 -9.82 -27.62 -2.92
CA GLN A 35 -10.51 -26.66 -3.76
C GLN A 35 -9.68 -25.37 -3.81
N GLY A 36 -9.15 -25.03 -4.98
CA GLY A 36 -8.47 -23.76 -5.20
C GLY A 36 -9.45 -22.57 -5.21
N ALA A 37 -8.91 -21.38 -5.48
CA ALA A 37 -9.73 -20.17 -5.58
C ALA A 37 -10.85 -20.31 -6.61
N ILE A 38 -12.02 -19.77 -6.27
CA ILE A 38 -13.15 -19.70 -7.20
C ILE A 38 -12.75 -18.72 -8.32
N ALA A 39 -13.03 -19.09 -9.57
CA ALA A 39 -12.76 -18.23 -10.72
C ALA A 39 -13.70 -17.01 -10.73
N ASN A 40 -13.20 -15.89 -11.23
CA ASN A 40 -14.02 -14.71 -11.53
C ASN A 40 -14.18 -14.56 -13.05
N PRO A 41 -15.28 -15.02 -13.66
CA PRO A 41 -15.49 -14.90 -15.10
C PRO A 41 -15.75 -13.44 -15.54
N ASP A 42 -16.08 -12.55 -14.60
CA ASP A 42 -16.41 -11.14 -14.85
C ASP A 42 -15.19 -10.23 -14.68
N VAL A 43 -13.96 -10.78 -14.74
CA VAL A 43 -12.73 -9.97 -14.67
C VAL A 43 -12.70 -8.99 -15.83
N THR A 44 -12.47 -7.73 -15.49
CA THR A 44 -12.29 -6.64 -16.45
C THR A 44 -10.97 -5.92 -16.22
N TRP A 45 -10.62 -5.04 -17.15
CA TRP A 45 -9.43 -4.20 -17.03
C TRP A 45 -9.61 -3.10 -15.98
N GLU A 46 -8.55 -2.80 -15.24
CA GLU A 46 -8.48 -1.59 -14.42
C GLU A 46 -8.61 -0.35 -15.31
N LYS A 47 -9.34 0.67 -14.86
CA LYS A 47 -9.61 1.90 -15.62
C LYS A 47 -9.01 3.10 -14.93
N GLU A 48 -8.33 3.95 -15.68
CA GLU A 48 -7.76 5.20 -15.17
C GLU A 48 -8.42 6.42 -15.83
N ARG A 49 -8.79 7.40 -15.01
CA ARG A 49 -9.22 8.73 -15.45
C ARG A 49 -8.21 9.75 -14.95
N LYS A 50 -7.51 10.40 -15.88
CA LYS A 50 -6.48 11.40 -15.58
C LYS A 50 -6.90 12.76 -16.13
N LEU A 51 -6.78 13.78 -15.29
CA LEU A 51 -6.81 15.20 -15.65
C LEU A 51 -5.40 15.75 -15.46
N ASN A 52 -4.91 16.48 -16.45
CA ASN A 52 -3.65 17.22 -16.36
C ASN A 52 -3.89 18.66 -16.84
N ILE A 53 -3.34 19.64 -16.12
CA ILE A 53 -3.40 21.05 -16.43
C ILE A 53 -1.97 21.58 -16.36
N GLY A 54 -1.47 22.04 -17.51
CA GLY A 54 -0.10 22.53 -17.67
C GLY A 54 -0.03 24.03 -17.98
N LEU A 55 1.07 24.64 -17.60
CA LEU A 55 1.48 25.99 -17.98
C LEU A 55 2.93 25.95 -18.45
N ASP A 56 3.15 26.48 -19.65
CA ASP A 56 4.48 26.69 -20.22
C ASP A 56 4.68 28.16 -20.55
N ALA A 57 5.78 28.73 -20.09
CA ALA A 57 6.14 30.12 -20.35
C ALA A 57 7.63 30.27 -20.59
N THR A 58 7.99 31.14 -21.55
CA THR A 58 9.35 31.65 -21.68
C THR A 58 9.37 33.14 -21.36
N LEU A 59 10.09 33.50 -20.32
CA LEU A 59 10.26 34.87 -19.83
C LEU A 59 11.65 35.39 -20.24
N LEU A 60 11.73 36.67 -20.59
CA LEU A 60 13.00 37.38 -20.87
C LEU A 60 13.92 36.71 -21.91
N LYS A 61 13.35 35.84 -22.76
CA LYS A 61 13.99 34.99 -23.79
C LYS A 61 14.88 33.85 -23.25
N ASN A 62 15.12 33.78 -21.94
CA ASN A 62 16.17 32.94 -21.39
C ASN A 62 15.79 32.23 -20.08
N VAL A 63 14.56 32.41 -19.61
CA VAL A 63 13.97 31.66 -18.50
C VAL A 63 12.78 30.89 -19.03
N SER A 64 12.85 29.57 -19.02
CA SER A 64 11.72 28.70 -19.32
C SER A 64 11.14 28.16 -18.01
N VAL A 65 9.82 28.24 -17.87
CA VAL A 65 9.07 27.70 -16.74
C VAL A 65 8.02 26.75 -17.29
N SER A 66 8.00 25.54 -16.77
CA SER A 66 6.96 24.54 -17.02
C SER A 66 6.37 24.10 -15.70
N PHE A 67 5.06 23.99 -15.62
CA PHE A 67 4.36 23.51 -14.44
C PHE A 67 3.15 22.69 -14.86
N ASP A 68 3.05 21.48 -14.34
CA ASP A 68 1.92 20.58 -14.58
C ASP A 68 1.31 20.15 -13.25
N ALA A 69 -0.02 20.21 -13.16
CA ALA A 69 -0.77 19.69 -12.04
C ALA A 69 -1.71 18.59 -12.52
N PHE A 70 -1.65 17.43 -11.88
CA PHE A 70 -2.41 16.26 -12.30
C PHE A 70 -3.30 15.71 -11.19
N ARG A 71 -4.40 15.09 -11.62
CA ARG A 71 -5.26 14.26 -10.78
C ARG A 71 -5.68 13.00 -11.52
N GLN A 72 -5.48 11.87 -10.87
CA GLN A 72 -5.72 10.53 -11.39
C GLN A 72 -6.69 9.81 -10.47
N ASN A 73 -7.71 9.17 -11.04
CA ASN A 73 -8.57 8.23 -10.33
C ASN A 73 -8.51 6.89 -11.05
N ARG A 74 -7.95 5.88 -10.38
CA ARG A 74 -7.92 4.51 -10.86
C ARG A 74 -9.04 3.71 -10.19
N ASN A 75 -9.85 3.08 -11.01
CA ASN A 75 -11.01 2.29 -10.60
C ASN A 75 -10.88 0.86 -11.14
N ASP A 76 -11.75 -0.02 -10.66
CA ASP A 76 -11.83 -1.42 -11.09
C ASP A 76 -10.53 -2.20 -10.80
N ILE A 77 -9.78 -1.80 -9.75
CA ILE A 77 -8.57 -2.49 -9.30
C ILE A 77 -8.95 -3.86 -8.73
N LEU A 78 -8.20 -4.90 -9.09
CA LEU A 78 -8.44 -6.25 -8.58
C LEU A 78 -8.09 -6.31 -7.09
N ALA A 79 -9.09 -6.61 -6.26
CA ALA A 79 -8.95 -6.78 -4.82
C ALA A 79 -9.79 -7.96 -4.32
N ILE A 80 -9.35 -8.60 -3.24
CA ILE A 80 -10.11 -9.68 -2.61
C ILE A 80 -11.24 -9.05 -1.77
N PRO A 81 -12.51 -9.42 -1.99
CA PRO A 81 -13.66 -8.74 -1.39
C PRO A 81 -13.95 -9.22 0.05
N TYR A 82 -12.97 -9.10 0.94
CA TYR A 82 -13.10 -9.53 2.34
C TYR A 82 -14.24 -8.83 3.10
N GLY A 83 -14.61 -7.62 2.68
CA GLY A 83 -15.74 -6.87 3.24
C GLY A 83 -17.12 -7.33 2.79
N SER A 84 -17.22 -8.13 1.74
CA SER A 84 -18.52 -8.55 1.16
C SER A 84 -18.82 -10.03 1.29
N VAL A 85 -17.83 -10.86 1.62
CA VAL A 85 -18.00 -12.31 1.77
C VAL A 85 -17.47 -12.76 3.12
N PRO A 86 -18.31 -13.34 3.98
CA PRO A 86 -17.88 -13.81 5.30
C PRO A 86 -16.83 -14.93 5.23
N SER A 87 -15.84 -14.89 6.13
CA SER A 87 -14.76 -15.87 6.19
C SER A 87 -15.22 -17.28 6.61
N PHE A 88 -16.33 -17.41 7.35
CA PHE A 88 -16.85 -18.71 7.80
C PHE A 88 -17.30 -19.63 6.66
N LEU A 89 -17.48 -19.09 5.44
CA LEU A 89 -17.79 -19.90 4.26
C LEU A 89 -16.62 -20.81 3.86
N GLY A 90 -15.40 -20.55 4.35
CA GLY A 90 -14.23 -21.39 4.09
C GLY A 90 -13.79 -21.37 2.62
N LEU A 91 -14.21 -20.36 1.85
CA LEU A 91 -13.93 -20.26 0.43
C LEU A 91 -12.71 -19.38 0.16
N ASN A 92 -11.86 -19.83 -0.75
CA ASN A 92 -10.83 -19.01 -1.37
C ASN A 92 -11.49 -18.05 -2.37
N LEU A 93 -11.64 -16.79 -1.96
CA LEU A 93 -12.37 -15.78 -2.73
C LEU A 93 -11.61 -15.36 -3.99
N PRO A 94 -12.30 -15.18 -5.14
CA PRO A 94 -11.71 -14.56 -6.30
C PRO A 94 -11.37 -13.09 -6.04
N GLN A 95 -10.37 -12.57 -6.73
CA GLN A 95 -10.21 -11.12 -6.87
C GLN A 95 -11.36 -10.56 -7.72
N ARG A 96 -11.90 -9.41 -7.31
CA ARG A 96 -12.92 -8.67 -8.05
C ARG A 96 -12.45 -7.25 -8.35
N ASN A 97 -12.92 -6.69 -9.45
CA ASN A 97 -12.65 -5.31 -9.87
C ASN A 97 -13.40 -4.29 -8.98
N VAL A 98 -12.98 -4.14 -7.73
CA VAL A 98 -13.67 -3.30 -6.74
C VAL A 98 -12.79 -2.17 -6.20
N GLY A 99 -11.48 -2.31 -6.27
CA GLY A 99 -10.54 -1.36 -5.69
C GLY A 99 -10.52 -0.01 -6.41
N LYS A 100 -10.29 1.05 -5.64
CA LYS A 100 -10.23 2.43 -6.09
C LYS A 100 -9.09 3.16 -5.39
N VAL A 101 -8.27 3.84 -6.18
CA VAL A 101 -7.15 4.66 -5.69
C VAL A 101 -7.21 6.03 -6.37
N LYS A 102 -7.04 7.10 -5.60
CA LYS A 102 -6.83 8.44 -6.14
C LYS A 102 -5.36 8.82 -6.01
N SER A 103 -4.83 9.49 -7.01
CA SER A 103 -3.47 10.05 -7.02
C SER A 103 -3.53 11.49 -7.49
N SER A 104 -2.73 12.36 -6.91
CA SER A 104 -2.65 13.76 -7.30
C SER A 104 -1.28 14.31 -7.00
N GLY A 105 -0.86 15.28 -7.80
CA GLY A 105 0.45 15.88 -7.64
C GLY A 105 0.68 17.04 -8.59
N PHE A 106 1.89 17.55 -8.55
CA PHE A 106 2.37 18.53 -9.49
C PHE A 106 3.85 18.30 -9.78
N GLU A 107 4.27 18.75 -10.96
CA GLU A 107 5.66 18.83 -11.36
C GLU A 107 5.94 20.24 -11.86
N GLY A 108 7.16 20.69 -11.64
CA GLY A 108 7.58 22.03 -12.03
C GLY A 108 9.04 22.02 -12.41
N THR A 109 9.36 22.77 -13.46
CA THR A 109 10.72 22.95 -13.94
C THR A 109 10.96 24.43 -14.19
N ILE A 110 12.08 24.94 -13.68
CA ILE A 110 12.60 26.26 -14.02
C ILE A 110 13.96 26.06 -14.66
N HIS A 111 14.14 26.59 -15.86
CA HIS A 111 15.36 26.50 -16.62
C HIS A 111 15.83 27.88 -17.06
N TYR A 112 16.99 28.29 -16.57
CA TYR A 112 17.67 29.50 -17.00
C TYR A 112 18.85 29.14 -17.88
N HIS A 113 19.05 29.84 -18.99
CA HIS A 113 20.26 29.70 -19.79
C HIS A 113 20.82 31.07 -20.19
N THR A 114 22.13 31.15 -20.40
CA THR A 114 22.74 32.32 -21.04
C THR A 114 22.70 32.20 -22.57
N SER A 115 22.66 33.32 -23.29
CA SER A 115 22.81 33.34 -24.75
C SER A 115 24.14 32.72 -25.18
N GLN A 116 24.11 31.96 -26.29
CA GLN A 116 25.30 31.26 -26.80
C GLN A 116 26.45 32.19 -27.21
N ASP A 117 26.15 33.46 -27.48
CA ASP A 117 27.16 34.48 -27.86
C ASP A 117 27.96 35.04 -26.66
N LYS A 118 27.68 34.57 -25.43
CA LYS A 118 28.41 34.98 -24.22
C LYS A 118 29.74 34.22 -24.14
N LYS A 119 30.76 34.88 -23.58
CA LYS A 119 32.11 34.28 -23.35
C LYS A 119 32.09 33.04 -22.45
N LEU A 120 31.04 32.85 -21.65
CA LEU A 120 30.84 31.69 -20.80
C LEU A 120 29.36 31.27 -20.86
N PRO A 121 28.99 30.33 -21.73
CA PRO A 121 27.65 29.79 -21.76
C PRO A 121 27.43 28.86 -20.58
N PHE A 122 26.34 29.06 -19.84
CA PHE A 122 25.88 28.13 -18.81
C PHE A 122 24.35 28.07 -18.76
N PHE A 123 23.85 27.06 -18.07
CA PHE A 123 22.46 26.96 -17.71
C PHE A 123 22.32 26.52 -16.25
N VAL A 124 21.15 26.75 -15.68
CA VAL A 124 20.74 26.26 -14.36
C VAL A 124 19.33 25.72 -14.52
N LYS A 125 19.11 24.48 -14.12
CA LYS A 125 17.80 23.84 -14.15
C LYS A 125 17.43 23.35 -12.76
N ALA A 126 16.25 23.76 -12.27
CA ALA A 126 15.67 23.27 -11.04
C ALA A 126 14.37 22.52 -11.36
N ASP A 127 14.21 21.33 -10.77
CA ASP A 127 13.03 20.48 -10.92
C ASP A 127 12.41 20.21 -9.55
N ILE A 128 11.09 20.23 -9.48
CA ILE A 128 10.30 19.81 -8.32
C ILE A 128 9.23 18.82 -8.77
N TRP A 129 9.10 17.73 -8.03
CA TRP A 129 8.05 16.75 -8.23
C TRP A 129 7.39 16.44 -6.90
N HIS A 130 6.07 16.59 -6.84
CA HIS A 130 5.27 16.22 -5.68
C HIS A 130 4.12 15.32 -6.09
N ALA A 131 3.98 14.16 -5.45
CA ALA A 131 2.87 13.26 -5.72
C ALA A 131 2.45 12.49 -4.46
N ARG A 132 1.13 12.34 -4.28
CA ARG A 132 0.54 11.56 -3.21
C ARG A 132 -0.59 10.68 -3.75
N ASN A 133 -0.78 9.53 -3.12
CA ASN A 133 -1.87 8.62 -3.43
C ASN A 133 -2.67 8.29 -2.17
N GLU A 134 -3.90 7.80 -2.37
CA GLU A 134 -4.77 7.37 -1.27
C GLU A 134 -5.69 6.25 -1.77
N ILE A 135 -5.81 5.20 -0.97
CA ILE A 135 -6.78 4.12 -1.18
C ILE A 135 -8.16 4.69 -0.86
N VAL A 136 -9.01 4.83 -1.87
CA VAL A 136 -10.40 5.27 -1.68
C VAL A 136 -11.27 4.10 -1.21
N TYR A 137 -11.02 2.91 -1.75
CA TYR A 137 -11.73 1.69 -1.38
C TYR A 137 -10.95 0.46 -1.85
N ASN A 138 -10.96 -0.62 -1.07
CA ASN A 138 -10.31 -1.89 -1.42
C ASN A 138 -11.10 -3.14 -0.96
N ALA A 139 -12.38 -2.98 -0.61
CA ALA A 139 -13.24 -4.05 -0.08
C ALA A 139 -12.62 -4.82 1.11
N GLU A 140 -11.91 -4.12 1.99
CA GLU A 140 -11.41 -4.68 3.24
C GLU A 140 -12.53 -5.14 4.18
N ALA A 141 -12.22 -6.13 5.02
CA ALA A 141 -13.12 -6.59 6.07
C ALA A 141 -13.44 -5.45 7.05
N LEU A 142 -14.64 -5.50 7.63
CA LEU A 142 -15.01 -4.58 8.70
C LEU A 142 -14.00 -4.69 9.84
N ARG A 143 -13.45 -3.54 10.25
CA ARG A 143 -12.57 -3.39 11.41
C ARG A 143 -13.33 -2.73 12.55
N ALA A 144 -12.95 -3.08 13.78
CA ALA A 144 -13.48 -2.47 14.99
C ALA A 144 -13.20 -0.96 15.03
N ASP A 145 -11.97 -0.58 14.69
CA ASP A 145 -11.50 0.80 14.78
C ASP A 145 -11.17 1.39 13.41
N ARG A 146 -11.39 2.70 13.26
CA ARG A 146 -11.22 3.41 11.98
C ARG A 146 -9.76 3.43 11.51
N TYR A 147 -8.79 3.51 12.43
CA TYR A 147 -7.37 3.58 12.06
C TYR A 147 -6.84 2.24 11.50
N LEU A 148 -7.54 1.13 11.72
CA LEU A 148 -7.19 -0.19 11.17
C LEU A 148 -7.51 -0.32 9.67
N TYR A 149 -8.29 0.62 9.12
CA TYR A 149 -8.63 0.62 7.70
C TYR A 149 -7.46 1.10 6.86
N ARG A 150 -7.19 0.40 5.76
CA ARG A 150 -6.24 0.85 4.73
C ARG A 150 -6.85 1.94 3.86
N SER A 151 -8.17 1.98 3.73
CA SER A 151 -8.88 3.06 3.06
C SER A 151 -8.64 4.38 3.79
N GLY A 152 -8.30 5.42 3.03
CA GLY A 152 -7.86 6.72 3.53
C GLY A 152 -6.34 6.83 3.75
N GLN A 153 -5.58 5.74 3.59
CA GLN A 153 -4.12 5.74 3.69
C GLN A 153 -3.46 5.64 2.31
N PRO A 154 -2.20 6.09 2.18
CA PRO A 154 -1.39 5.84 0.99
C PRO A 154 -1.24 4.36 0.66
N VAL A 155 -1.14 4.04 -0.63
CA VAL A 155 -0.86 2.70 -1.11
C VAL A 155 0.53 2.28 -0.64
N GLY A 156 0.60 1.15 0.09
CA GLY A 156 1.87 0.65 0.63
C GLY A 156 2.28 1.27 1.96
N GLN A 157 1.41 2.06 2.60
CA GLN A 157 1.63 2.52 3.97
C GLN A 157 1.86 1.33 4.92
N PRO A 158 2.96 1.31 5.69
CA PRO A 158 3.20 0.26 6.66
C PRO A 158 2.22 0.36 7.83
N PHE A 159 1.73 -0.81 8.24
CA PHE A 159 0.88 -1.00 9.42
C PHE A 159 1.64 -1.87 10.39
N VAL A 160 2.05 -1.29 11.52
CA VAL A 160 2.91 -1.93 12.52
C VAL A 160 2.51 -1.47 13.92
N LEU A 161 3.06 -2.12 14.95
CA LEU A 161 2.92 -1.69 16.33
C LEU A 161 3.87 -0.50 16.59
N GLU A 162 3.36 0.53 17.27
CA GLU A 162 4.16 1.72 17.64
C GLU A 162 5.04 1.41 18.86
N ALA A 163 6.35 1.40 18.68
CA ALA A 163 7.29 1.18 19.79
C ALA A 163 7.50 2.48 20.59
N LEU A 164 7.24 2.42 21.90
CA LEU A 164 7.48 3.49 22.87
C LEU A 164 8.91 3.49 23.43
N GLY A 165 9.70 2.46 23.11
CA GLY A 165 11.03 2.22 23.65
C GLY A 165 11.15 0.83 24.24
N PHE A 166 11.93 0.69 25.30
CA PHE A 166 12.15 -0.59 25.99
C PHE A 166 11.57 -0.56 27.40
N PHE A 167 11.11 -1.71 27.89
CA PHE A 167 10.77 -1.87 29.30
C PHE A 167 12.01 -1.70 30.18
N ARG A 168 11.92 -0.85 31.20
CA ARG A 168 13.08 -0.55 32.08
C ARG A 168 13.34 -1.66 33.10
N ASP A 169 12.28 -2.11 33.76
CA ASP A 169 12.30 -3.09 34.85
C ASP A 169 10.93 -3.78 34.96
N GLN A 170 10.79 -4.69 35.93
CA GLN A 170 9.55 -5.41 36.16
C GLN A 170 8.40 -4.50 36.60
N ALA A 171 8.68 -3.42 37.33
CA ALA A 171 7.62 -2.49 37.78
C ALA A 171 7.04 -1.71 36.60
N ASP A 172 7.86 -1.35 35.61
CA ASP A 172 7.40 -0.77 34.34
C ASP A 172 6.53 -1.75 33.55
N ILE A 173 6.87 -3.04 33.53
CA ILE A 173 6.05 -4.09 32.90
C ILE A 173 4.68 -4.19 33.61
N ASP A 174 4.68 -4.28 34.94
CA ASP A 174 3.46 -4.46 35.74
C ASP A 174 2.54 -3.24 35.68
N ALA A 175 3.10 -2.04 35.49
CA ALA A 175 2.36 -0.79 35.33
C ALA A 175 1.89 -0.51 33.89
N SER A 176 2.26 -1.35 32.92
CA SER A 176 1.96 -1.15 31.50
C SER A 176 0.82 -2.04 30.98
N PRO A 177 0.17 -1.65 29.87
CA PRO A 177 -0.75 -2.54 29.16
C PRO A 177 -0.11 -3.88 28.80
N ARG A 178 -0.88 -4.95 28.89
CA ARG A 178 -0.40 -6.31 28.68
C ARG A 178 -0.11 -6.57 27.21
N GLN A 179 1.17 -6.81 26.91
CA GLN A 179 1.61 -7.25 25.58
C GLN A 179 1.18 -8.70 25.33
N THR A 180 0.35 -8.96 24.31
CA THR A 180 -0.25 -10.29 24.10
C THR A 180 0.54 -11.20 23.15
N PHE A 181 1.46 -10.63 22.37
CA PHE A 181 2.20 -11.35 21.33
C PHE A 181 3.29 -12.29 21.87
N ALA A 182 3.85 -11.96 23.04
CA ALA A 182 4.86 -12.76 23.74
C ALA A 182 4.92 -12.36 25.22
N ALA A 183 5.50 -13.22 26.05
CA ALA A 183 5.89 -12.81 27.40
C ALA A 183 7.04 -11.80 27.31
N VAL A 184 6.93 -10.68 28.02
CA VAL A 184 7.91 -9.58 27.98
C VAL A 184 8.82 -9.61 29.22
N GLN A 185 10.06 -9.18 29.02
CA GLN A 185 11.10 -9.04 30.04
C GLN A 185 11.72 -7.64 29.98
N PRO A 186 12.40 -7.19 31.05
CA PRO A 186 13.15 -5.93 31.01
C PRO A 186 14.14 -5.91 29.85
N GLY A 187 14.13 -4.83 29.07
CA GLY A 187 14.91 -4.70 27.83
C GLY A 187 14.14 -5.06 26.55
N ASP A 188 12.96 -5.65 26.63
CA ASP A 188 12.10 -5.88 25.46
C ASP A 188 11.39 -4.60 24.99
N LEU A 189 10.97 -4.58 23.73
CA LEU A 189 10.23 -3.47 23.15
C LEU A 189 8.85 -3.33 23.83
N LYS A 190 8.57 -2.09 24.24
CA LYS A 190 7.27 -1.67 24.76
C LYS A 190 6.45 -1.07 23.63
N TYR A 191 5.29 -1.64 23.34
CA TYR A 191 4.38 -1.11 22.32
C TYR A 191 3.23 -0.34 22.94
N LYS A 192 2.73 0.64 22.19
CA LYS A 192 1.60 1.49 22.57
C LYS A 192 0.27 0.75 22.41
N ASP A 193 -0.57 0.87 23.43
CA ASP A 193 -2.01 0.56 23.35
C ASP A 193 -2.72 1.73 22.65
N GLN A 194 -3.27 1.47 21.47
CA GLN A 194 -3.89 2.49 20.62
C GLN A 194 -5.36 2.73 20.97
N ASN A 195 -6.06 1.72 21.48
CA ASN A 195 -7.49 1.80 21.78
C ASN A 195 -7.80 2.01 23.28
N GLY A 196 -6.80 1.88 24.15
CA GLY A 196 -6.87 2.16 25.57
C GLY A 196 -7.56 1.08 26.39
N ASP A 197 -7.62 -0.16 25.90
CA ASP A 197 -8.29 -1.26 26.60
C ASP A 197 -7.38 -2.08 27.55
N GLY A 198 -6.10 -1.67 27.66
CA GLY A 198 -5.12 -2.27 28.55
C GLY A 198 -4.46 -3.53 27.98
N LEU A 199 -4.75 -3.89 26.72
CA LEU A 199 -4.11 -4.98 26.00
C LEU A 199 -3.41 -4.42 24.76
N VAL A 200 -2.28 -5.01 24.40
CA VAL A 200 -1.66 -4.75 23.09
C VAL A 200 -1.81 -6.01 22.24
N ASP A 201 -2.71 -5.95 21.26
CA ASP A 201 -3.13 -7.03 20.37
C ASP A 201 -3.24 -6.58 18.90
N GLN A 202 -3.93 -7.35 18.06
CA GLN A 202 -4.10 -7.07 16.63
C GLN A 202 -4.82 -5.74 16.34
N ARG A 203 -5.51 -5.17 17.32
CA ARG A 203 -6.19 -3.87 17.23
C ARG A 203 -5.24 -2.71 17.49
N ASP A 204 -3.99 -2.95 17.88
CA ASP A 204 -3.00 -1.89 18.14
C ASP A 204 -2.07 -1.62 16.97
N PHE A 205 -2.27 -2.32 15.85
CA PHE A 205 -1.61 -1.99 14.60
C PHE A 205 -2.06 -0.61 14.10
N PHE A 206 -1.11 0.23 13.74
CA PHE A 206 -1.37 1.60 13.34
C PHE A 206 -0.61 1.96 12.05
N PRO A 207 -1.16 2.83 11.18
CA PRO A 207 -0.42 3.35 10.04
C PRO A 207 0.71 4.27 10.53
N ILE A 208 1.96 3.87 10.35
CA ILE A 208 3.13 4.61 10.83
C ILE A 208 4.11 4.86 9.68
N GLY A 209 4.77 6.02 9.69
CA GLY A 209 5.81 6.36 8.72
C GLY A 209 5.26 6.81 7.37
N ASN A 210 6.10 6.72 6.34
CA ASN A 210 5.73 7.01 4.95
C ASN A 210 5.83 5.74 4.11
N THR A 211 5.30 5.78 2.88
CA THR A 211 5.50 4.70 1.92
C THR A 211 6.96 4.64 1.43
N GLY A 212 7.33 3.55 0.75
CA GLY A 212 8.64 3.44 0.10
C GLY A 212 8.86 4.41 -1.08
N MET A 213 7.83 5.13 -1.50
CA MET A 213 7.90 6.17 -2.53
C MET A 213 7.93 7.55 -1.87
N PRO A 214 8.91 8.42 -2.18
CA PRO A 214 8.94 9.77 -1.66
C PRO A 214 7.78 10.59 -2.24
N GLU A 215 7.18 11.45 -1.42
CA GLU A 215 6.14 12.36 -1.89
C GLU A 215 6.71 13.62 -2.54
N LEU A 216 7.97 13.97 -2.25
CA LEU A 216 8.63 15.17 -2.77
C LEU A 216 10.05 14.81 -3.24
N THR A 217 10.35 15.17 -4.47
CA THR A 217 11.68 15.02 -5.08
C THR A 217 12.11 16.37 -5.66
N LEU A 218 13.36 16.75 -5.42
CA LEU A 218 13.96 17.99 -5.94
C LEU A 218 15.20 17.65 -6.77
N GLY A 219 15.39 18.37 -7.87
CA GLY A 219 16.56 18.26 -8.75
C GLY A 219 17.18 19.63 -9.01
N LEU A 220 18.52 19.66 -9.10
CA LEU A 220 19.28 20.83 -9.51
C LEU A 220 20.41 20.39 -10.45
N GLN A 221 20.50 21.02 -11.61
CA GLN A 221 21.51 20.79 -12.64
C GLN A 221 22.15 22.10 -13.09
#